data_AF-A0A534RXM7-F1
#
_entry.id   AF-A0A534RXM7-F1
#
_cell.length_a   1.000
_cell.length_b   1.000
_cell.length_c   1.000
_cell.angle_alpha   90.00
_cell.angle_beta   90.00
_cell.angle_gamma   90.00
#
_symmetry.space_group_name_H-M   'P 1'
#
loop_
_entity.id
_entity.type
_entity.pdbx_description
1 polymer ?
#
loop_
_entity_poly.entity_id
_entity_poly.type
_entity_poly.pdbx_seq_one_letter_code
_entity_poly.pdbx_strand_id
1 'polypeptide(L)'
;MAARYSKAFMPLSQVKEKEFLSRPMGCKGIGFSFVRCKPGQGATYVHRHKVQEEVFIALKGEGTIILDGKRIRMPEGTIVRVSPTVWRALGNDSNKDVVFMILGAIPPKKFPLGGRTLLGDGIPNRKKVPLWRKA
;
A
#
# COMPACT_ATOMS: atom_id res chain seq x y z
N MET A 1 -2.60 28.91 10.93
CA MET A 1 -1.66 28.08 10.14
C MET A 1 -2.33 26.74 9.88
N ALA A 2 -2.48 26.32 8.62
CA ALA A 2 -2.94 24.95 8.34
C ALA A 2 -1.94 23.94 8.93
N ALA A 3 -2.42 22.86 9.53
CA ALA A 3 -1.55 21.83 10.09
C ALA A 3 -0.61 21.28 8.99
N ARG A 4 0.69 21.24 9.28
CA ARG A 4 1.72 20.73 8.34
C ARG A 4 1.76 19.19 8.26
N TYR A 5 0.85 18.50 8.95
CA TYR A 5 0.71 17.05 8.95
C TYR A 5 -0.74 16.65 9.25
N SER A 6 -1.12 15.44 8.82
CA SER A 6 -2.39 14.80 9.14
C SER A 6 -2.14 13.52 9.95
N LYS A 7 -3.07 13.19 10.85
CA LYS A 7 -3.06 11.93 11.63
C LYS A 7 -4.45 11.31 11.55
N ALA A 8 -4.50 10.03 11.21
CA ALA A 8 -5.71 9.22 11.28
C ALA A 8 -5.42 7.92 12.04
N PHE A 9 -6.45 7.37 12.67
CA PHE A 9 -6.39 6.05 13.30
C PHE A 9 -7.46 5.17 12.65
N MET A 10 -7.03 4.09 12.00
CA MET A 10 -7.90 3.12 11.35
C MET A 10 -7.51 1.72 11.82
N PRO A 11 -8.20 1.15 12.83
CA PRO A 11 -7.97 -0.22 13.26
C PRO A 11 -8.23 -1.20 12.12
N LEU A 12 -7.32 -2.17 11.91
CA LEU A 12 -7.52 -3.19 10.86
C LEU A 12 -8.81 -4.00 11.07
N SER A 13 -9.24 -4.16 12.32
CA SER A 13 -10.50 -4.81 12.70
C SER A 13 -11.75 -4.01 12.29
N GLN A 14 -11.63 -2.71 12.00
CA GLN A 14 -12.75 -1.84 11.60
C GLN A 14 -12.82 -1.57 10.09
N VAL A 15 -11.83 -2.01 9.31
CA VAL A 15 -11.87 -1.95 7.84
C VAL A 15 -13.07 -2.77 7.35
N LYS A 16 -14.04 -2.14 6.68
CA LYS A 16 -15.27 -2.83 6.25
C LYS A 16 -15.06 -3.59 4.94
N GLU A 17 -14.71 -2.86 3.89
CA GLU A 17 -14.45 -3.40 2.55
C GLU A 17 -13.24 -2.71 1.93
N LYS A 18 -13.36 -1.42 1.58
CA LYS A 18 -12.25 -0.61 1.05
C LYS A 18 -12.30 0.80 1.62
N GLU A 19 -11.31 1.12 2.45
CA GLU A 19 -11.15 2.42 3.07
C GLU A 19 -10.11 3.23 2.30
N PHE A 20 -10.56 4.26 1.57
CA PHE A 20 -9.66 5.17 0.85
C PHE A 20 -9.11 6.24 1.78
N LEU A 21 -7.83 6.13 2.13
CA LEU A 21 -7.23 6.93 3.21
C LEU A 21 -6.42 8.14 2.72
N SER A 22 -5.88 8.08 1.49
CA SER A 22 -5.06 9.19 0.94
C SER A 22 -5.75 10.54 0.90
N ARG A 23 -7.01 10.58 0.43
CA ARG A 23 -7.74 11.85 0.24
C ARG A 23 -8.05 12.53 1.59
N PRO A 24 -8.66 11.84 2.58
CA PRO A 24 -8.86 12.40 3.92
C PRO A 24 -7.55 12.88 4.58
N MET A 25 -6.43 12.23 4.28
CA MET A 25 -5.12 12.62 4.80
C MET A 25 -4.44 13.75 4.02
N GLY A 26 -5.02 14.23 2.92
CA GLY A 26 -4.46 15.31 2.10
C GLY A 26 -3.28 14.91 1.22
N CYS A 27 -3.05 13.61 0.99
CA CYS A 27 -1.95 13.13 0.16
C CYS A 27 -2.05 13.64 -1.29
N LYS A 28 -0.90 14.00 -1.87
CA LYS A 28 -0.80 14.51 -3.25
C LYS A 28 0.04 13.63 -4.18
N GLY A 29 0.99 12.88 -3.64
CA GLY A 29 1.89 12.01 -4.43
C GLY A 29 1.61 10.52 -4.30
N ILE A 30 0.78 10.10 -3.34
CA ILE A 30 0.51 8.69 -3.04
C ILE A 30 -0.98 8.42 -2.82
N GLY A 31 -1.47 7.40 -3.50
CA GLY A 31 -2.74 6.74 -3.25
C GLY A 31 -2.53 5.55 -2.32
N PHE A 32 -3.35 5.37 -1.30
CA PHE A 32 -3.40 4.14 -0.54
C PHE A 32 -4.77 3.90 0.09
N SER A 33 -5.05 2.62 0.32
CA SER A 33 -6.27 2.14 0.95
C SER A 33 -6.00 0.90 1.79
N PHE A 34 -6.84 0.69 2.80
CA PHE A 34 -6.98 -0.62 3.42
C PHE A 34 -8.15 -1.36 2.80
N VAL A 35 -7.95 -2.64 2.50
CA VAL A 35 -8.97 -3.49 1.87
C VAL A 35 -9.16 -4.75 2.69
N ARG A 36 -10.40 -5.04 3.08
CA ARG A 36 -10.78 -6.32 3.67
C ARG A 36 -11.44 -7.21 2.61
N CYS A 37 -11.04 -8.47 2.56
CA CYS A 37 -11.74 -9.50 1.80
C CYS A 37 -12.10 -10.66 2.74
N LYS A 38 -13.39 -11.02 2.81
CA LYS A 38 -13.83 -12.27 3.45
C LYS A 38 -13.49 -13.48 2.57
N PRO A 39 -13.56 -14.72 3.08
CA PRO A 39 -13.38 -15.93 2.26
C PRO A 39 -14.21 -15.90 0.97
N GLY A 40 -13.56 -16.17 -0.16
CA GLY A 40 -14.19 -16.15 -1.48
C GLY A 40 -14.45 -14.75 -2.07
N GLN A 41 -14.16 -13.66 -1.34
CA GLN A 41 -14.28 -12.30 -1.88
C GLN A 41 -13.00 -11.83 -2.56
N GLY A 42 -13.14 -10.90 -3.50
CA GLY A 42 -12.04 -10.27 -4.18
C GLY A 42 -12.50 -9.27 -5.23
N ALA A 43 -11.56 -8.80 -6.04
CA ALA A 43 -11.86 -7.99 -7.21
C ALA A 43 -12.72 -8.79 -8.20
N THR A 44 -13.74 -8.13 -8.76
CA THR A 44 -14.66 -8.71 -9.74
C THR A 44 -14.13 -8.67 -11.18
N TYR A 45 -12.97 -8.03 -11.39
CA TYR A 45 -12.27 -7.95 -12.67
C TYR A 45 -10.77 -7.77 -12.46
N VAL A 46 -9.98 -8.13 -13.48
CA VAL A 46 -8.56 -7.81 -13.55
C VAL A 46 -8.35 -6.43 -14.17
N HIS A 47 -7.30 -5.72 -13.74
CA HIS A 47 -6.97 -4.41 -14.30
C HIS A 47 -5.46 -4.18 -14.41
N ARG A 48 -5.09 -3.15 -15.16
CA ARG A 48 -3.73 -2.65 -15.29
C ARG A 48 -3.75 -1.11 -15.33
N HIS A 49 -2.61 -0.49 -15.04
CA HIS A 49 -2.50 0.97 -15.05
C HIS A 49 -1.73 1.45 -16.28
N LYS A 50 -1.97 2.72 -16.67
CA LYS A 50 -1.19 3.35 -17.74
C LYS A 50 0.23 3.68 -17.27
N VAL A 51 0.36 4.25 -16.07
CA VAL A 51 1.63 4.79 -15.55
C VAL A 51 1.86 4.53 -14.05
N GLN A 52 0.81 4.17 -13.31
CA GLN A 52 0.87 3.99 -11.86
C GLN A 52 1.46 2.63 -11.51
N GLU A 53 2.48 2.67 -10.65
CA GLU A 53 2.99 1.50 -9.96
C GLU A 53 2.16 1.27 -8.69
N GLU A 54 1.94 0.00 -8.33
CA GLU A 54 1.28 -0.34 -7.08
C GLU A 54 2.09 -1.35 -6.25
N VAL A 55 1.94 -1.27 -4.93
CA VAL A 55 2.46 -2.25 -3.97
C VAL A 55 1.29 -2.76 -3.14
N PHE A 56 1.13 -4.09 -3.11
CA PHE A 56 0.14 -4.78 -2.31
C PHE A 56 0.83 -5.43 -1.11
N ILE A 57 0.29 -5.23 0.08
CA ILE A 57 0.83 -5.78 1.32
C ILE A 57 -0.29 -6.52 2.06
N ALA A 58 -0.09 -7.78 2.41
CA ALA A 58 -0.98 -8.48 3.33
C ALA A 58 -0.66 -8.02 4.76
N LEU A 59 -1.51 -7.19 5.35
CA LEU A 59 -1.32 -6.65 6.70
C LEU A 59 -1.79 -7.62 7.78
N LYS A 60 -2.85 -8.39 7.49
CA LYS A 60 -3.40 -9.38 8.42
C LYS A 60 -4.03 -10.54 7.68
N GLY A 61 -3.77 -11.76 8.14
CA GLY A 61 -4.34 -12.98 7.55
C GLY A 61 -3.62 -13.40 6.25
N GLU A 62 -4.24 -14.28 5.49
CA GLU A 62 -3.69 -14.80 4.24
C GLU A 62 -4.63 -14.49 3.06
N GLY A 63 -4.08 -13.86 2.04
CA GLY A 63 -4.82 -13.51 0.84
C GLY A 63 -4.22 -14.12 -0.43
N THR A 64 -4.75 -13.69 -1.56
CA THR A 64 -4.27 -14.07 -2.89
C THR A 64 -4.19 -12.85 -3.80
N ILE A 65 -3.16 -12.80 -4.64
CA ILE A 65 -3.12 -11.91 -5.80
C ILE A 65 -2.98 -12.73 -7.08
N ILE A 66 -3.72 -12.35 -8.11
CA ILE A 66 -3.57 -12.87 -9.46
C ILE A 66 -2.73 -11.87 -10.25
N LEU A 67 -1.62 -12.31 -10.84
CA LEU A 67 -0.73 -11.52 -11.68
C LEU A 67 -0.54 -12.22 -13.02
N ASP A 68 -0.95 -11.59 -14.12
CA ASP A 68 -0.91 -12.16 -15.48
C ASP A 68 -1.46 -13.60 -15.54
N GLY A 69 -2.61 -13.82 -14.89
CA GLY A 69 -3.29 -15.12 -14.79
C GLY A 69 -2.70 -16.08 -13.76
N LYS A 70 -1.53 -15.79 -13.17
CA LYS A 70 -0.92 -16.63 -12.13
C LYS A 70 -1.44 -16.26 -10.76
N ARG A 71 -1.92 -17.27 -10.03
CA ARG A 71 -2.43 -17.13 -8.67
C ARG A 71 -1.29 -17.27 -7.66
N ILE A 72 -1.09 -16.26 -6.82
CA ILE A 72 0.02 -16.17 -5.86
C ILE A 72 -0.55 -15.95 -4.47
N ARG A 73 -0.16 -16.83 -3.53
CA ARG A 73 -0.52 -16.70 -2.11
C ARG A 73 0.21 -15.53 -1.46
N MET A 74 -0.49 -14.85 -0.56
CA MET A 74 0.01 -13.70 0.20
C MET A 74 -0.25 -13.91 1.70
N PRO A 75 0.54 -14.74 2.41
CA PRO A 75 0.50 -14.77 3.87
C PRO A 75 0.87 -13.39 4.46
N GLU A 76 0.50 -13.15 5.71
CA GLU A 76 0.78 -11.90 6.43
C GLU A 76 2.24 -11.47 6.30
N GLY A 77 2.47 -10.19 6.02
CA GLY A 77 3.81 -9.65 5.75
C GLY A 77 4.28 -9.79 4.31
N THR A 78 3.54 -10.48 3.43
CA THR A 78 3.87 -10.54 2.00
C THR A 78 3.73 -9.17 1.34
N ILE A 79 4.74 -8.78 0.56
CA ILE A 79 4.80 -7.51 -0.19
C ILE A 79 5.00 -7.83 -1.67
N VAL A 80 4.11 -7.30 -2.52
CA VAL A 80 4.14 -7.51 -3.97
C VAL A 80 4.09 -6.17 -4.68
N ARG A 81 5.18 -5.81 -5.36
CA ARG A 81 5.23 -4.66 -6.27
C ARG A 81 4.75 -5.10 -7.66
N VAL A 82 3.82 -4.33 -8.23
CA VAL A 82 3.18 -4.60 -9.52
C VAL A 82 3.42 -3.42 -10.46
N SER A 83 4.08 -3.67 -11.59
CA SER A 83 4.32 -2.64 -12.61
C SER A 83 3.01 -2.21 -13.29
N PRO A 84 2.96 -1.04 -13.97
CA PRO A 84 1.74 -0.57 -14.61
C PRO A 84 1.15 -1.57 -15.62
N THR A 85 2.00 -2.31 -16.35
CA THR A 85 1.58 -3.16 -17.47
C THR A 85 1.00 -4.52 -17.07
N VAL A 86 1.26 -4.99 -15.86
CA VAL A 86 0.79 -6.31 -15.37
C VAL A 86 -0.72 -6.28 -15.10
N TRP A 87 -1.43 -7.32 -15.56
CA TRP A 87 -2.84 -7.52 -15.21
C TRP A 87 -2.95 -8.09 -13.80
N ARG A 88 -3.75 -7.46 -12.95
CA ARG A 88 -3.84 -7.78 -11.52
C ARG A 88 -5.27 -7.90 -11.01
N ALA A 89 -5.47 -8.79 -10.04
CA ALA A 89 -6.68 -8.85 -9.21
C ALA A 89 -6.32 -9.35 -7.81
N LEU A 90 -6.87 -8.73 -6.78
CA LEU A 90 -6.66 -9.10 -5.37
C LEU A 90 -7.89 -9.85 -4.86
N GLY A 91 -7.71 -10.86 -4.02
CA GLY A 91 -8.82 -11.60 -3.42
C GLY A 91 -8.40 -12.47 -2.26
N ASN A 92 -9.29 -13.36 -1.85
CA ASN A 92 -9.10 -14.22 -0.69
C ASN A 92 -9.58 -15.64 -0.97
N ASP A 93 -8.64 -16.54 -1.26
CA ASP A 93 -8.92 -17.98 -1.41
C ASP A 93 -8.80 -18.74 -0.08
N SER A 94 -8.47 -18.04 1.02
CA SER A 94 -8.38 -18.66 2.34
C SER A 94 -9.75 -18.78 3.01
N ASN A 95 -9.78 -19.42 4.18
CA ASN A 95 -10.99 -19.59 4.99
C ASN A 95 -11.14 -18.56 6.12
N LYS A 96 -10.30 -17.51 6.17
CA LYS A 96 -10.37 -16.41 7.16
C LYS A 96 -10.32 -15.05 6.47
N ASP A 97 -10.79 -14.01 7.14
CA ASP A 97 -10.68 -12.63 6.64
C ASP A 97 -9.21 -12.23 6.45
N VAL A 98 -8.93 -11.50 5.38
CA VAL A 98 -7.64 -10.85 5.10
C VAL A 98 -7.81 -9.34 5.03
N VAL A 99 -6.80 -8.61 5.50
CA VAL A 99 -6.69 -7.15 5.32
C VAL A 99 -5.41 -6.83 4.56
N PHE A 100 -5.53 -6.06 3.49
CA PHE A 100 -4.43 -5.60 2.66
C PHE A 100 -4.22 -4.10 2.79
N MET A 101 -2.98 -3.65 2.61
CA MET A 101 -2.65 -2.30 2.19
C MET A 101 -2.38 -2.31 0.69
N ILE A 102 -3.01 -1.41 -0.03
CA ILE A 102 -2.69 -1.14 -1.44
C ILE A 102 -2.10 0.26 -1.47
N LEU A 103 -0.90 0.41 -2.02
CA LEU A 103 -0.26 1.69 -2.26
C LEU A 103 -0.07 1.88 -3.75
N GLY A 104 -0.23 3.09 -4.23
CA GLY A 104 -0.01 3.44 -5.61
C GLY A 104 0.59 4.82 -5.76
N ALA A 105 1.56 4.96 -6.64
CA ALA A 105 2.18 6.23 -6.94
C ALA A 105 2.54 6.32 -8.42
N ILE A 106 2.61 7.56 -8.92
CA ILE A 106 3.17 7.85 -10.23
C ILE A 106 4.60 8.32 -9.98
N PRO A 107 5.61 7.72 -10.64
CA PRO A 107 6.99 8.19 -10.52
C PRO A 107 7.10 9.68 -10.87
N PRO A 108 7.64 10.53 -9.98
CA PRO A 108 7.84 11.93 -10.29
C PRO A 108 8.92 12.09 -11.37
N LYS A 109 8.75 13.09 -12.25
CA LYS A 109 9.76 13.42 -13.26
C LYS A 109 11.07 13.77 -12.56
N LYS A 110 12.20 13.29 -13.11
CA LYS A 110 13.58 13.48 -12.59
C LYS A 110 13.96 12.66 -11.35
N PHE A 111 13.17 11.67 -10.95
CA PHE A 111 13.52 10.70 -9.92
C PHE A 111 13.75 9.31 -10.53
N PRO A 112 14.58 8.46 -9.91
CA PRO A 112 15.30 8.67 -8.64
C PRO A 112 16.51 9.63 -8.78
N LEU A 113 16.86 10.36 -7.70
CA LEU A 113 18.05 11.25 -7.68
C LEU A 113 19.37 10.50 -7.39
N GLY A 114 19.30 9.18 -7.19
CA GLY A 114 20.42 8.35 -6.74
C GLY A 114 20.58 8.33 -5.22
N GLY A 115 21.35 7.38 -4.70
CA GLY A 115 21.59 7.18 -3.27
C GLY A 115 20.94 5.91 -2.70
N ARG A 116 20.90 5.80 -1.36
CA ARG A 116 20.45 4.59 -0.65
C ARG A 116 18.92 4.43 -0.62
N THR A 117 18.17 5.53 -0.63
CA THR A 117 16.70 5.49 -0.72
C THR A 117 16.28 5.59 -2.19
N LEU A 118 15.09 5.06 -2.53
CA LEU A 118 14.60 5.10 -3.91
C LEU A 118 14.62 6.53 -4.47
N LEU A 119 14.07 7.51 -3.75
CA LEU A 119 13.96 8.87 -4.28
C LEU A 119 15.24 9.72 -4.08
N GLY A 120 15.98 9.50 -2.99
CA GLY A 120 17.21 10.26 -2.71
C GLY A 120 16.99 11.72 -2.29
N ASP A 121 15.76 12.13 -1.93
CA ASP A 121 15.39 13.51 -1.57
C ASP A 121 15.47 13.83 -0.06
N GLY A 122 15.93 12.89 0.76
CA GLY A 122 16.02 13.07 2.20
C GLY A 122 17.09 14.10 2.59
N ILE A 123 16.71 15.15 3.31
CA ILE A 123 17.63 16.16 3.89
C ILE A 123 17.79 15.88 5.39
N PRO A 124 18.83 15.15 5.84
CA PRO A 124 18.98 14.79 7.24
C PRO A 124 19.50 15.96 8.10
N ASN A 125 18.88 16.21 9.25
CA ASN A 125 19.46 17.07 10.28
C ASN A 125 20.19 16.25 11.35
N ARG A 126 21.44 15.88 11.06
CA ARG A 126 22.25 15.04 11.97
C ARG A 126 22.66 15.73 13.28
N LYS A 127 22.47 17.05 13.39
CA LYS A 127 22.71 17.81 14.63
C LYS A 127 21.55 17.70 15.63
N LYS A 128 20.36 17.29 15.17
CA LYS A 128 19.16 17.13 16.00
C LYS A 128 18.74 15.66 16.03
N VAL A 129 19.41 14.88 16.87
CA VAL A 129 19.07 13.46 17.08
C VAL A 129 17.98 13.36 18.16
N PRO A 130 16.81 12.76 17.88
CA PRO A 130 15.75 12.60 18.87
C PRO A 130 16.15 11.61 19.97
N LEU A 131 15.79 11.92 21.21
CA LEU A 131 15.85 10.96 22.32
C LEU A 131 14.55 10.16 22.34
N TRP A 132 14.63 8.90 21.94
CA TRP A 132 13.50 7.97 22.04
C TRP A 132 13.34 7.54 23.49
N ARG A 133 12.09 7.52 23.97
CA ARG A 133 11.79 6.90 25.27
C ARG A 133 12.15 5.42 25.16
N LYS A 134 13.08 4.96 25.99
CA LYS A 134 13.31 3.53 26.17
C LYS A 134 12.05 2.95 26.81
N ALA A 135 11.59 1.82 26.27
CA ALA A 135 10.51 1.04 26.86
C ALA A 135 10.94 0.52 28.24
#